data_AF-A0A2W2E6X4-F1
#
_entry.id   AF-A0A2W2E6X4-F1
#
_cell.length_a   1.000
_cell.length_b   1.000
_cell.length_c   1.000
_cell.angle_alpha   90.00
_cell.angle_beta   90.00
_cell.angle_gamma   90.00
#
_symmetry.space_group_name_H-M   'P 1'
#
loop_
_entity.id
_entity.type
_entity.pdbx_description
1 polymer ?
#
loop_
_entity_poly.entity_id
_entity_poly.type
_entity_poly.pdbx_seq_one_letter_code
_entity_poly.pdbx_strand_id
1 'polypeptide(L)'
;MPGRQAKLVVDPAVPDDAAALLRDNRKLLVRIHAGWAPAYKRSNSVADVTARLAATVAAVAAAVYGLALFLAERYTPFAVIMTLAALLVVGVLLRPRPDAEVERRHALEADVYDTARRYEGRYVLREQLDEPARVLMSRAQAAVEEVMSSGVHADGLLDDARNAVMLPAQEWEIARLLAKLSELRTEHQEVVSEGVTPEVAAVAEPLAHALDSSQEAVLARVEALERYAGHVADAERAYRAGKQIARLSAKLPRYEELLAESGADGAAVPELSRLSDDAGRLEQALRDSVSSAHEAFRHLHD
;
A
#
# COMPACT_ATOMS: atom_id res chain seq x y z
N MET A 1 9.43 -8.28 19.30
CA MET A 1 8.52 -7.35 18.60
C MET A 1 7.36 -8.19 18.04
N PRO A 2 6.11 -7.97 18.46
CA PRO A 2 4.98 -8.72 17.92
C PRO A 2 4.89 -8.48 16.40
N GLY A 3 4.73 -9.57 15.66
CA GLY A 3 4.96 -9.65 14.21
C GLY A 3 4.24 -8.57 13.40
N ARG A 4 5.02 -7.60 12.92
CA ARG A 4 4.59 -6.69 11.84
C ARG A 4 4.48 -7.53 10.58
N GLN A 5 3.25 -7.81 10.18
CA GLN A 5 2.96 -8.63 9.01
C GLN A 5 3.37 -7.90 7.74
N ALA A 6 4.03 -8.61 6.82
CA ALA A 6 4.40 -8.06 5.52
C ALA A 6 3.17 -7.43 4.82
N LYS A 7 3.29 -6.15 4.44
CA LYS A 7 2.23 -5.39 3.77
C LYS A 7 2.25 -5.67 2.26
N LEU A 8 1.17 -5.34 1.56
CA LEU A 8 1.14 -5.31 0.10
C LEU A 8 2.22 -4.36 -0.40
N VAL A 9 3.05 -4.82 -1.34
CA VAL A 9 4.06 -4.00 -2.01
C VAL A 9 3.59 -3.74 -3.44
N VAL A 10 3.69 -2.49 -3.89
CA VAL A 10 3.28 -2.08 -5.24
C VAL A 10 4.50 -1.46 -5.93
N ASP A 11 4.68 -1.77 -7.21
CA ASP A 11 5.73 -1.19 -8.03
C ASP A 11 5.61 0.35 -8.03
N PRO A 12 6.67 1.10 -7.70
CA PRO A 12 6.67 2.56 -7.72
C PRO A 12 6.33 3.18 -9.09
N ALA A 13 6.43 2.42 -10.18
CA ALA A 13 6.02 2.85 -11.51
C ALA A 13 4.48 2.85 -11.70
N VAL A 14 3.72 2.24 -10.78
CA VAL A 14 2.25 2.30 -10.81
C VAL A 14 1.78 3.69 -10.34
N PRO A 15 0.85 4.35 -11.08
CA PRO A 15 0.27 5.62 -10.66
C PRO A 15 -0.32 5.59 -9.24
N ASP A 16 -0.17 6.69 -8.50
CA ASP A 16 -0.54 6.76 -7.08
C ASP A 16 -2.01 6.46 -6.79
N ASP A 17 -2.91 6.85 -7.70
CA ASP A 17 -4.34 6.57 -7.62
C ASP A 17 -4.63 5.06 -7.72
N ALA A 18 -4.01 4.39 -8.68
CA ALA A 18 -4.10 2.94 -8.83
C ALA A 18 -3.43 2.22 -7.65
N ALA A 19 -2.25 2.68 -7.21
CA ALA A 19 -1.54 2.09 -6.09
C ALA A 19 -2.34 2.23 -4.78
N ALA A 20 -2.97 3.39 -4.52
CA ALA A 20 -3.86 3.59 -3.39
C ALA A 20 -5.07 2.66 -3.46
N LEU A 21 -5.73 2.58 -4.62
CA LEU A 21 -6.87 1.69 -4.84
C LEU A 21 -6.53 0.22 -4.53
N LEU A 22 -5.36 -0.25 -4.98
CA LEU A 22 -4.87 -1.61 -4.70
C LEU A 22 -4.58 -1.82 -3.20
N ARG A 23 -3.92 -0.87 -2.54
CA ARG A 23 -3.59 -0.94 -1.10
C ARG A 23 -4.85 -0.99 -0.23
N ASP A 24 -5.83 -0.15 -0.52
CA ASP A 24 -7.08 -0.07 0.24
C ASP A 24 -7.95 -1.32 0.09
N ASN A 25 -7.82 -2.04 -1.03
CA ASN A 25 -8.65 -3.18 -1.39
C ASN A 25 -7.93 -4.54 -1.36
N ARG A 26 -6.90 -4.69 -0.51
CA ARG A 26 -6.12 -5.95 -0.40
C ARG A 26 -6.96 -7.22 -0.30
N LYS A 27 -8.05 -7.21 0.48
CA LYS A 27 -8.92 -8.41 0.64
C LYS A 27 -9.55 -8.84 -0.68
N LEU A 28 -9.89 -7.88 -1.54
CA LEU A 28 -10.39 -8.17 -2.89
C LEU A 28 -9.26 -8.70 -3.77
N LEU A 29 -8.04 -8.15 -3.69
CA LEU A 29 -6.89 -8.65 -4.44
C LEU A 29 -6.58 -10.12 -4.14
N VAL A 30 -6.64 -10.53 -2.88
CA VAL A 30 -6.48 -11.94 -2.50
C VAL A 30 -7.54 -12.83 -3.16
N ARG A 31 -8.81 -12.37 -3.19
CA ARG A 31 -9.88 -13.09 -3.88
C ARG A 31 -9.65 -13.17 -5.38
N ILE A 32 -9.24 -12.06 -6.00
CA ILE A 32 -8.92 -11.98 -7.43
C ILE A 32 -7.80 -12.96 -7.77
N HIS A 33 -6.75 -13.00 -6.95
CA HIS A 33 -5.64 -13.93 -7.10
C HIS A 33 -6.08 -15.39 -6.95
N ALA A 34 -7.06 -15.67 -6.08
CA ALA A 34 -7.71 -16.98 -5.97
C ALA A 34 -8.67 -17.31 -7.14
N GLY A 35 -8.69 -16.50 -8.21
CA GLY A 35 -9.49 -16.73 -9.42
C GLY A 35 -10.89 -16.12 -9.39
N TRP A 36 -11.21 -15.27 -8.41
CA TRP A 36 -12.49 -14.57 -8.41
C TRP A 36 -12.51 -13.46 -9.47
N ALA A 37 -13.59 -13.42 -10.26
CA ALA A 37 -13.90 -12.32 -11.17
C ALA A 37 -15.24 -11.68 -10.77
N PRO A 38 -15.38 -10.35 -10.88
CA PRO A 38 -16.65 -9.69 -10.65
C PRO A 38 -17.68 -10.21 -11.65
N ALA A 39 -18.89 -10.49 -11.18
CA ALA A 39 -20.01 -10.78 -12.06
C ALA A 39 -20.30 -9.51 -12.86
N TYR A 40 -19.87 -9.47 -14.13
CA TYR A 40 -20.16 -8.41 -15.08
C TYR A 40 -21.68 -8.39 -15.36
N LYS A 41 -22.48 -7.93 -14.40
CA LYS A 41 -23.78 -7.38 -14.74
C LYS A 41 -23.45 -6.04 -15.35
N ARG A 42 -23.38 -5.99 -16.69
CA ARG A 42 -23.69 -4.74 -17.39
C ARG A 42 -25.00 -4.27 -16.79
N SER A 43 -24.91 -3.29 -15.90
CA SER A 43 -26.01 -2.42 -15.59
C SER A 43 -26.36 -1.83 -16.94
N ASN A 44 -27.27 -2.49 -17.67
CA ASN A 44 -27.90 -1.89 -18.83
C ASN A 44 -28.84 -0.85 -18.24
N SER A 45 -28.28 0.19 -17.62
CA SER A 45 -28.95 1.38 -17.13
C SER A 45 -29.78 1.95 -18.28
N VAL A 46 -29.25 1.91 -19.52
CA VAL A 46 -29.99 2.25 -20.72
C VAL A 46 -31.20 1.32 -20.95
N ALA A 47 -31.08 0.00 -20.78
CA ALA A 47 -32.21 -0.91 -20.97
C ALA A 47 -33.26 -0.81 -19.85
N ASP A 48 -32.85 -0.51 -18.61
CA ASP A 48 -33.77 -0.30 -17.49
C ASP A 48 -34.48 1.06 -17.60
N VAL A 49 -33.76 2.09 -18.06
CA VAL A 49 -34.33 3.40 -18.39
C VAL A 49 -35.27 3.31 -19.60
N THR A 50 -34.91 2.59 -20.66
CA THR A 50 -35.80 2.38 -21.82
C THR A 50 -36.99 1.51 -21.47
N ALA A 51 -36.84 0.50 -20.62
CA ALA A 51 -37.97 -0.31 -20.15
C ALA A 51 -38.95 0.52 -19.31
N ARG A 52 -38.44 1.42 -18.44
CA ARG A 52 -39.27 2.35 -17.68
C ARG A 52 -39.96 3.39 -18.56
N LEU A 53 -39.27 3.96 -19.54
CA LEU A 53 -39.85 4.86 -20.55
C LEU A 53 -40.89 4.16 -21.43
N ALA A 54 -40.63 2.94 -21.88
CA ALA A 54 -41.57 2.15 -22.66
C ALA A 54 -42.81 1.81 -21.83
N ALA A 55 -42.64 1.45 -20.55
CA ALA A 55 -43.74 1.18 -19.64
C ALA A 55 -44.57 2.43 -19.34
N THR A 56 -43.96 3.60 -19.16
CA THR A 56 -44.69 4.86 -18.94
C THR A 56 -45.45 5.27 -20.20
N VAL A 57 -44.84 5.15 -21.38
CA VAL A 57 -45.51 5.41 -22.66
C VAL A 57 -46.68 4.44 -22.88
N ALA A 58 -46.49 3.15 -22.61
CA ALA A 58 -47.54 2.13 -22.72
C ALA A 58 -48.70 2.39 -21.74
N ALA A 59 -48.40 2.80 -20.51
CA ALA A 59 -49.41 3.15 -19.52
C ALA A 59 -50.21 4.40 -19.92
N VAL A 60 -49.54 5.43 -20.46
CA VAL A 60 -50.21 6.64 -20.98
C VAL A 60 -51.07 6.31 -22.19
N ALA A 61 -50.58 5.51 -23.13
CA ALA A 61 -51.34 5.06 -24.29
C ALA A 61 -52.59 4.23 -23.87
N ALA A 62 -52.43 3.33 -22.90
CA ALA A 62 -53.54 2.55 -22.34
C ALA A 62 -54.57 3.44 -21.63
N ALA A 63 -54.15 4.49 -20.92
CA ALA A 63 -55.04 5.46 -20.28
C ALA A 63 -55.82 6.29 -21.31
N VAL A 64 -55.17 6.77 -22.38
CA VAL A 64 -55.81 7.50 -23.48
C VAL A 64 -56.82 6.61 -24.21
N TYR A 65 -56.46 5.36 -24.49
CA TYR A 65 -57.36 4.40 -25.13
C TYR A 65 -58.53 3.99 -24.21
N GLY A 66 -58.27 3.84 -22.91
CA GLY A 66 -59.31 3.64 -21.90
C GLY A 66 -60.31 4.81 -21.88
N LEU A 67 -59.83 6.05 -21.89
CA LEU A 67 -60.69 7.24 -21.93
C LEU A 67 -61.60 7.27 -23.17
N ALA A 68 -61.08 6.88 -24.33
CA ALA A 68 -61.87 6.76 -25.56
C ALA A 68 -62.97 5.68 -25.47
N LEU A 69 -62.69 4.54 -24.83
CA LEU A 69 -63.67 3.48 -24.60
C LEU A 69 -64.75 3.87 -23.59
N PHE A 70 -64.39 4.68 -22.59
CA PHE A 70 -65.33 5.24 -21.61
C PHE A 70 -66.32 6.20 -22.27
N LEU A 71 -65.84 7.10 -23.13
CA LEU A 71 -66.67 8.01 -23.93
C LEU A 71 -67.60 7.27 -24.91
N ALA A 72 -67.22 6.05 -25.32
CA ALA A 72 -68.02 5.18 -26.18
C ALA A 72 -68.97 4.24 -25.41
N GLU A 73 -69.17 4.45 -24.11
CA GLU A 73 -70.03 3.65 -23.20
C GLU A 73 -69.67 2.15 -23.11
N ARG A 74 -68.44 1.77 -23.48
CA ARG A 74 -67.94 0.39 -23.41
C ARG A 74 -67.19 0.15 -22.11
N TYR A 75 -67.93 -0.02 -21.02
CA TYR A 75 -67.39 -0.09 -19.66
C TYR A 75 -66.58 -1.37 -19.35
N THR A 76 -66.96 -2.52 -19.91
CA THR A 76 -66.24 -3.79 -19.71
C THR A 76 -64.81 -3.79 -20.28
N PRO A 77 -64.55 -3.41 -21.54
CA PRO A 77 -63.18 -3.33 -22.05
C PRO A 77 -62.38 -2.19 -21.41
N PHE A 78 -63.04 -1.10 -20.98
CA PHE A 78 -62.39 -0.04 -20.22
C PHE A 78 -61.78 -0.56 -18.92
N ALA A 79 -62.56 -1.29 -18.11
CA ALA A 79 -62.09 -1.80 -16.83
C ALA A 79 -60.88 -2.74 -16.99
N VAL A 80 -60.91 -3.67 -17.96
CA VAL A 80 -59.83 -4.64 -18.21
C VAL A 80 -58.51 -3.94 -18.57
N ILE A 81 -58.56 -2.95 -19.46
CA ILE A 81 -57.36 -2.24 -19.91
C ILE A 81 -56.75 -1.41 -18.78
N MET A 82 -57.57 -0.76 -17.97
CA MET A 82 -57.10 0.02 -16.83
C MET A 82 -56.47 -0.85 -15.75
N THR A 83 -57.02 -2.04 -15.46
CA THR A 83 -56.41 -2.99 -14.53
C THR A 83 -55.07 -3.50 -15.05
N LEU A 84 -54.97 -3.80 -16.35
CA LEU A 84 -53.73 -4.31 -16.95
C LEU A 84 -52.64 -3.22 -17.00
N ALA A 85 -53.02 -1.97 -17.29
CA ALA A 85 -52.14 -0.82 -17.20
C ALA A 85 -51.66 -0.57 -15.76
N ALA A 86 -52.56 -0.65 -14.78
CA ALA A 86 -52.22 -0.50 -13.36
C ALA A 86 -51.25 -1.59 -12.88
N LEU A 87 -51.47 -2.85 -13.27
CA LEU A 87 -50.57 -3.97 -12.94
C LEU A 87 -49.18 -3.79 -13.58
N LEU A 88 -49.11 -3.27 -14.81
CA LEU A 88 -47.84 -3.00 -15.49
C LEU A 88 -47.05 -1.89 -14.78
N VAL A 89 -47.72 -0.79 -14.42
CA VAL A 89 -47.12 0.31 -13.64
C VAL A 89 -46.63 -0.18 -12.27
N VAL A 90 -47.46 -0.94 -11.55
CA VAL A 90 -47.12 -1.52 -10.24
C VAL A 90 -45.94 -2.49 -10.36
N GLY A 91 -45.91 -3.34 -11.39
CA GLY A 91 -44.79 -4.26 -11.62
C GLY A 91 -43.45 -3.57 -11.90
N VAL A 92 -43.48 -2.42 -12.58
CA VAL A 92 -42.27 -1.61 -12.84
C VAL A 92 -41.83 -0.85 -11.59
N LEU A 93 -42.77 -0.32 -10.80
CA LEU A 93 -42.48 0.39 -9.54
C LEU A 93 -42.00 -0.54 -8.41
N LEU A 94 -42.51 -1.77 -8.37
CA LEU A 94 -42.08 -2.80 -7.41
C LEU A 94 -40.76 -3.47 -7.79
N ARG A 95 -40.23 -3.21 -8.99
CA ARG A 95 -38.90 -3.74 -9.35
C ARG A 95 -37.89 -3.11 -8.39
N PRO A 96 -37.25 -3.91 -7.50
CA PRO A 96 -36.38 -3.37 -6.49
C PRO A 96 -35.27 -2.59 -7.19
N ARG A 97 -35.17 -1.29 -6.89
CA ARG A 97 -33.97 -0.54 -7.25
C ARG A 97 -32.82 -1.24 -6.51
N PRO A 98 -31.76 -1.69 -7.19
CA PRO A 98 -30.57 -2.09 -6.46
C PRO A 98 -30.19 -0.91 -5.57
N ASP A 99 -29.98 -1.17 -4.28
CA ASP A 99 -29.57 -0.12 -3.35
C ASP A 99 -28.36 0.59 -3.94
N ALA A 100 -28.36 1.93 -3.92
CA ALA A 100 -27.28 2.72 -4.52
C ALA A 100 -25.90 2.34 -3.94
N GLU A 101 -25.86 1.82 -2.71
CA GLU A 101 -24.66 1.25 -2.10
C GLU A 101 -24.18 -0.04 -2.76
N VAL A 102 -25.09 -0.93 -3.18
CA VAL A 102 -24.75 -2.18 -3.87
C VAL A 102 -24.16 -1.87 -5.25
N GLU A 103 -24.73 -0.91 -5.97
CA GLU A 103 -24.20 -0.49 -7.28
C GLU A 103 -22.81 0.17 -7.14
N ARG A 104 -22.63 1.06 -6.15
CA ARG A 104 -21.31 1.64 -5.84
C ARG A 104 -20.27 0.57 -5.48
N ARG A 105 -20.66 -0.41 -4.67
CA ARG A 105 -19.77 -1.51 -4.28
C ARG A 105 -19.36 -2.36 -5.48
N HIS A 106 -20.29 -2.70 -6.36
CA HIS A 106 -19.97 -3.45 -7.57
C HIS A 106 -19.10 -2.65 -8.55
N ALA A 107 -19.34 -1.34 -8.67
CA ALA A 107 -18.49 -0.46 -9.47
C ALA A 107 -17.06 -0.43 -8.91
N LEU A 108 -16.90 -0.29 -7.59
CA LEU A 108 -15.59 -0.37 -6.94
C LEU A 108 -14.93 -1.74 -7.13
N GLU A 109 -15.67 -2.83 -6.93
CA GLU A 109 -15.18 -4.20 -7.14
C GLU A 109 -14.69 -4.43 -8.58
N ALA A 110 -15.40 -3.88 -9.57
CA ALA A 110 -15.01 -3.92 -10.98
C ALA A 110 -13.77 -3.06 -11.25
N ASP A 111 -13.70 -1.84 -10.70
CA ASP A 111 -12.56 -0.94 -10.87
C ASP A 111 -11.27 -1.51 -10.26
N VAL A 112 -11.38 -2.09 -9.06
CA VAL A 112 -10.27 -2.83 -8.41
C VAL A 112 -9.85 -4.02 -9.26
N TYR A 113 -10.80 -4.79 -9.82
CA TYR A 113 -10.50 -5.92 -10.68
C TYR A 113 -9.79 -5.50 -11.98
N ASP A 114 -10.29 -4.48 -12.67
CA ASP A 114 -9.71 -3.99 -13.91
C ASP A 114 -8.34 -3.38 -13.67
N THR A 115 -8.15 -2.67 -12.55
CA THR A 115 -6.86 -2.13 -12.11
C THR A 115 -5.88 -3.24 -11.76
N ALA A 116 -6.29 -4.24 -10.99
CA ALA A 116 -5.47 -5.39 -10.63
C ALA A 116 -5.02 -6.18 -11.88
N ARG A 117 -5.92 -6.36 -12.85
CA ARG A 117 -5.61 -7.01 -14.12
C ARG A 117 -4.68 -6.18 -15.00
N ARG A 118 -4.86 -4.86 -15.04
CA ARG A 118 -3.98 -3.95 -15.80
C ARG A 118 -2.56 -3.95 -15.27
N TYR A 119 -2.41 -4.01 -13.95
CA TYR A 119 -1.13 -3.99 -13.24
C TYR A 119 -0.76 -5.37 -12.69
N GLU A 120 -1.18 -6.43 -13.35
CA GLU A 120 -0.80 -7.80 -12.99
C GLU A 120 0.74 -7.93 -13.01
N GLY A 121 1.30 -8.54 -11.96
CA GLY A 121 2.75 -8.63 -11.77
C GLY A 121 3.44 -7.34 -11.33
N ARG A 122 2.71 -6.24 -11.11
CA ARG A 122 3.21 -4.96 -10.57
C ARG A 122 2.82 -4.71 -9.12
N TYR A 123 2.35 -5.75 -8.45
CA TYR A 123 2.11 -5.77 -7.01
C TYR A 123 2.39 -7.16 -6.46
N VAL A 124 2.78 -7.25 -5.19
CA VAL A 124 3.06 -8.51 -4.48
C VAL A 124 2.22 -8.55 -3.21
N LEU A 125 1.38 -9.58 -3.13
CA LEU A 125 0.57 -9.91 -1.97
C LEU A 125 1.39 -10.74 -0.98
N ARG A 126 1.10 -10.57 0.31
CA ARG A 126 1.70 -11.39 1.37
C ARG A 126 1.40 -12.87 1.16
N GLU A 127 0.22 -13.18 0.65
CA GLU A 127 -0.27 -14.53 0.38
C GLU A 127 0.55 -15.25 -0.71
N GLN A 128 1.30 -14.51 -1.53
CA GLN A 128 2.21 -15.05 -2.54
C GLN A 128 3.61 -15.37 -1.98
N LEU A 129 3.89 -14.94 -0.75
CA LEU A 129 5.18 -15.16 -0.09
C LEU A 129 5.09 -16.40 0.80
N ASP A 130 6.06 -17.31 0.72
CA ASP A 130 6.22 -18.40 1.70
C ASP A 130 6.67 -17.86 3.07
N GLU A 131 6.70 -18.70 4.12
CA GLU A 131 7.00 -18.22 5.47
C GLU A 131 8.40 -17.57 5.58
N PRO A 132 9.49 -18.17 5.06
CA PRO A 132 10.80 -17.52 5.03
C PRO A 132 10.79 -16.17 4.30
N ALA A 133 10.14 -16.08 3.14
CA ALA A 133 10.02 -14.84 2.38
C ALA A 133 9.23 -13.78 3.14
N ARG A 134 8.16 -14.16 3.86
CA ARG A 134 7.39 -13.22 4.70
C ARG A 134 8.26 -12.59 5.78
N VAL A 135 9.16 -13.34 6.40
CA VAL A 135 10.08 -12.82 7.43
C VAL A 135 11.08 -11.84 6.83
N LEU A 136 11.70 -12.19 5.70
CA LEU A 136 12.64 -11.29 5.02
C LEU A 136 11.96 -10.01 4.52
N MET A 137 10.75 -10.12 3.97
CA MET A 137 9.98 -8.97 3.54
C MET A 137 9.66 -8.04 4.71
N SER A 138 9.18 -8.59 5.83
CA SER A 138 8.88 -7.78 7.04
C SER A 138 10.12 -7.05 7.56
N ARG A 139 11.31 -7.66 7.49
CA ARG A 139 12.59 -7.03 7.84
C ARG A 139 12.92 -5.86 6.91
N ALA A 140 12.84 -6.07 5.60
CA ALA A 140 13.07 -5.03 4.60
C ALA A 140 12.11 -3.84 4.80
N GLN A 141 10.83 -4.10 5.00
CA GLN A 141 9.81 -3.07 5.24
C GLN A 141 10.08 -2.28 6.52
N ALA A 142 10.52 -2.95 7.58
CA ALA A 142 10.87 -2.28 8.82
C ALA A 142 12.07 -1.33 8.63
N ALA A 143 13.10 -1.76 7.89
CA ALA A 143 14.27 -0.94 7.60
C ALA A 143 13.90 0.30 6.74
N VAL A 144 13.07 0.14 5.70
CA VAL A 144 12.57 1.28 4.91
C VAL A 144 11.74 2.22 5.77
N GLU A 145 10.81 1.70 6.57
CA GLU A 145 9.95 2.51 7.45
C GLU A 145 10.78 3.29 8.47
N GLU A 146 11.84 2.69 9.03
CA GLU A 146 12.77 3.35 9.96
C GLU A 146 13.49 4.54 9.31
N VAL A 147 14.00 4.38 8.08
CA VAL A 147 14.64 5.49 7.37
C VAL A 147 13.63 6.58 7.02
N MET A 148 12.51 6.21 6.42
CA MET A 148 11.49 7.16 5.94
C MET A 148 10.79 7.91 7.07
N SER A 149 10.78 7.36 8.29
CA SER A 149 10.20 8.02 9.48
C SER A 149 11.22 8.77 10.34
N SER A 150 12.51 8.75 9.97
CA SER A 150 13.56 9.43 10.71
C SER A 150 13.45 10.96 10.59
N GLY A 151 13.79 11.68 11.66
CA GLY A 151 13.84 13.14 11.67
C GLY A 151 14.93 13.68 10.75
N VAL A 152 16.07 12.97 10.64
CA VAL A 152 17.15 13.30 9.70
C VAL A 152 16.71 13.24 8.24
N HIS A 153 15.81 12.31 7.88
CA HIS A 153 15.17 12.32 6.56
C HIS A 153 14.14 13.45 6.45
N ALA A 154 13.26 13.61 7.45
CA ALA A 154 12.23 14.65 7.38
C ALA A 154 12.79 16.10 7.30
N ASP A 155 13.98 16.33 7.87
CA ASP A 155 14.66 17.62 7.88
C ASP A 155 15.70 17.76 6.74
N GLY A 156 15.75 16.84 5.77
CA GLY A 156 16.58 16.94 4.56
C GLY A 156 18.08 16.84 4.76
N LEU A 157 18.51 16.18 5.84
CA LEU A 157 19.94 15.89 6.09
C LEU A 157 20.42 14.66 5.30
N LEU A 158 19.50 13.86 4.80
CA LEU A 158 19.76 12.81 3.82
C LEU A 158 19.37 13.31 2.42
N ASP A 159 19.85 12.64 1.38
CA ASP A 159 19.42 12.93 0.00
C ASP A 159 17.96 12.49 -0.20
N ASP A 160 17.02 13.32 0.25
CA ASP A 160 15.59 13.01 0.35
C ASP A 160 14.97 12.61 -0.98
N ALA A 161 15.33 13.32 -2.07
CA ALA A 161 14.82 13.04 -3.39
C ALA A 161 15.28 11.65 -3.88
N ARG A 162 16.53 11.29 -3.60
CA ARG A 162 17.09 9.99 -3.97
C ARG A 162 16.53 8.87 -3.09
N ASN A 163 16.37 9.10 -1.80
CA ASN A 163 15.78 8.14 -0.86
C ASN A 163 14.31 7.84 -1.19
N ALA A 164 13.51 8.86 -1.47
CA ALA A 164 12.09 8.74 -1.77
C ALA A 164 11.81 7.93 -3.05
N VAL A 165 12.76 7.88 -3.99
CA VAL A 165 12.64 7.08 -5.22
C VAL A 165 13.30 5.72 -5.07
N MET A 166 14.50 5.67 -4.50
CA MET A 166 15.29 4.44 -4.46
C MET A 166 14.75 3.43 -3.44
N LEU A 167 14.36 3.86 -2.24
CA LEU A 167 13.93 2.92 -1.19
C LEU A 167 12.65 2.17 -1.59
N PRO A 168 11.60 2.82 -2.14
CA PRO A 168 10.45 2.10 -2.67
C PRO A 168 10.81 1.15 -3.83
N ALA A 169 11.75 1.52 -4.69
CA ALA A 169 12.21 0.65 -5.77
C ALA A 169 12.95 -0.59 -5.22
N GLN A 170 13.79 -0.43 -4.21
CA GLN A 170 14.48 -1.52 -3.53
C GLN A 170 13.50 -2.45 -2.80
N GLU A 171 12.51 -1.89 -2.09
CA GLU A 171 11.44 -2.66 -1.46
C GLU A 171 10.66 -3.49 -2.48
N TRP A 172 10.30 -2.89 -3.62
CA TRP A 172 9.61 -3.57 -4.72
C TRP A 172 10.45 -4.71 -5.33
N GLU A 173 11.71 -4.46 -5.64
CA GLU A 173 12.60 -5.46 -6.21
C GLU A 173 12.78 -6.66 -5.27
N ILE A 174 12.95 -6.41 -3.97
CA ILE A 174 13.00 -7.46 -2.95
C ILE A 174 11.68 -8.25 -2.93
N ALA A 175 10.53 -7.57 -2.91
CA ALA A 175 9.23 -8.22 -2.90
C ALA A 175 9.01 -9.11 -4.14
N ARG A 176 9.37 -8.62 -5.32
CA ARG A 176 9.25 -9.36 -6.59
C ARG A 176 10.12 -10.61 -6.59
N LEU A 177 11.38 -10.50 -6.14
CA LEU A 177 12.30 -11.63 -6.07
C LEU A 177 11.84 -12.67 -5.04
N LEU A 178 11.38 -12.23 -3.87
CA LEU A 178 10.84 -13.11 -2.83
C LEU A 178 9.57 -13.84 -3.28
N ALA A 179 8.68 -13.17 -4.00
CA ALA A 179 7.51 -13.81 -4.60
C ALA A 179 7.91 -14.86 -5.62
N LYS A 180 8.88 -14.56 -6.49
CA LYS A 180 9.37 -15.52 -7.48
C LYS A 180 10.05 -16.73 -6.83
N LEU A 181 10.83 -16.52 -5.78
CA LEU A 181 11.44 -17.62 -5.00
C LEU A 181 10.37 -18.50 -4.32
N SER A 182 9.33 -17.89 -3.77
CA SER A 182 8.24 -18.62 -3.10
C SER A 182 7.45 -19.51 -4.08
N GLU A 183 7.17 -18.98 -5.27
CA GLU A 183 6.55 -19.72 -6.37
C GLU A 183 7.43 -20.90 -6.79
N LEU A 184 8.70 -20.65 -7.11
CA LEU A 184 9.63 -21.70 -7.56
C LEU A 184 9.90 -22.78 -6.50
N ARG A 185 9.92 -22.43 -5.22
CA ARG A 185 10.03 -23.42 -4.13
C ARG A 185 8.80 -24.30 -4.03
N THR A 186 7.62 -23.73 -4.24
CA THR A 186 6.35 -24.48 -4.22
C THR A 186 6.32 -25.45 -5.40
N GLU A 187 6.65 -24.99 -6.61
CA GLU A 187 6.77 -25.84 -7.80
C GLU A 187 7.80 -26.97 -7.59
N HIS A 188 8.97 -26.65 -7.02
CA HIS A 188 10.01 -27.64 -6.72
C HIS A 188 9.52 -28.68 -5.70
N GLN A 189 8.80 -28.25 -4.66
CA GLN A 189 8.25 -29.14 -3.64
C GLN A 189 7.16 -30.06 -4.20
N GLU A 190 6.33 -29.59 -5.13
CA GLU A 190 5.33 -30.40 -5.83
C GLU A 190 6.01 -31.52 -6.64
N VAL A 191 7.02 -31.17 -7.45
CA VAL A 191 7.79 -32.15 -8.24
C VAL A 191 8.48 -33.19 -7.35
N VAL A 192 9.04 -32.78 -6.22
CA VAL A 192 9.69 -33.71 -5.28
C VAL A 192 8.67 -34.64 -4.61
N SER A 193 7.46 -34.14 -4.32
CA SER A 193 6.39 -34.89 -3.66
C SER A 193 5.76 -35.97 -4.54
N GLU A 194 5.82 -35.84 -5.87
CA GLU A 194 5.34 -36.84 -6.84
C GLU A 194 6.25 -38.08 -6.95
N GLY A 195 7.42 -38.05 -6.29
CA GLY A 195 8.38 -39.14 -6.28
C GLY A 195 9.52 -38.89 -7.25
N VAL A 196 10.74 -38.82 -6.72
CA VAL A 196 11.93 -38.47 -7.48
C VAL A 196 12.69 -39.75 -7.85
N THR A 197 12.79 -40.07 -9.14
CA THR A 197 13.75 -41.11 -9.58
C THR A 197 15.18 -40.56 -9.45
N PRO A 198 16.21 -41.41 -9.30
CA PRO A 198 17.59 -40.95 -9.20
C PRO A 198 18.01 -40.02 -10.35
N GLU A 199 17.47 -40.23 -11.54
CA GLU A 199 17.69 -39.41 -12.73
C GLU A 199 17.06 -38.01 -12.60
N VAL A 200 15.86 -37.91 -12.02
CA VAL A 200 15.21 -36.62 -11.74
C VAL A 200 15.92 -35.88 -10.61
N ALA A 201 16.43 -36.58 -9.60
CA ALA A 201 17.19 -35.98 -8.49
C ALA A 201 18.46 -35.27 -8.99
N ALA A 202 19.19 -35.91 -9.91
CA ALA A 202 20.41 -35.35 -10.50
C ALA A 202 20.15 -34.06 -11.31
N VAL A 203 18.95 -33.91 -11.89
CA VAL A 203 18.53 -32.69 -12.61
C VAL A 203 17.99 -31.63 -11.64
N ALA A 204 17.39 -32.04 -10.52
CA ALA A 204 16.83 -31.16 -9.52
C ALA A 204 17.89 -30.47 -8.64
N GLU A 205 19.05 -31.10 -8.41
CA GLU A 205 20.12 -30.57 -7.55
C GLU A 205 20.65 -29.20 -8.02
N PRO A 206 21.01 -28.98 -9.31
CA PRO A 206 21.43 -27.66 -9.78
C PRO A 206 20.34 -26.58 -9.61
N LEU A 207 19.06 -26.95 -9.73
CA LEU A 207 17.94 -26.02 -9.55
C LEU A 207 17.81 -25.61 -8.08
N ALA A 208 17.95 -26.55 -7.15
CA ALA A 208 17.98 -26.25 -5.72
C ALA A 208 19.15 -25.30 -5.37
N HIS A 209 20.34 -25.55 -5.91
CA HIS A 209 21.49 -24.68 -5.68
C HIS A 209 21.28 -23.26 -6.24
N ALA A 210 20.64 -23.13 -7.41
CA ALA A 210 20.27 -21.83 -7.97
C ALA A 210 19.25 -21.07 -7.10
N LEU A 211 18.29 -21.78 -6.50
CA LEU A 211 17.33 -21.19 -5.55
C LEU A 211 18.01 -20.72 -4.26
N ASP A 212 18.92 -21.52 -3.71
CA ASP A 212 19.69 -21.16 -2.51
C ASP A 212 20.57 -19.92 -2.76
N SER A 213 21.32 -19.91 -3.87
CA SER A 213 22.14 -18.75 -4.26
C SER A 213 21.30 -17.49 -4.46
N SER A 214 20.12 -17.63 -5.07
CA SER A 214 19.18 -16.51 -5.25
C SER A 214 18.62 -16.01 -3.91
N GLN A 215 18.34 -16.91 -2.96
CA GLN A 215 17.91 -16.54 -1.61
C GLN A 215 19.02 -15.80 -0.86
N GLU A 216 20.27 -16.26 -0.94
CA GLU A 216 21.43 -15.60 -0.31
C GLU A 216 21.63 -14.19 -0.85
N ALA A 217 21.48 -13.99 -2.17
CA ALA A 217 21.57 -12.66 -2.78
C ALA A 217 20.48 -11.71 -2.26
N VAL A 218 19.24 -12.19 -2.14
CA VAL A 218 18.13 -11.37 -1.58
C VAL A 218 18.38 -11.07 -0.11
N LEU A 219 18.86 -12.05 0.67
CA LEU A 219 19.22 -11.85 2.08
C LEU A 219 20.29 -10.77 2.22
N ALA A 220 21.37 -10.82 1.42
CA ALA A 220 22.43 -9.83 1.44
C ALA A 220 21.92 -8.41 1.15
N ARG A 221 20.95 -8.28 0.24
CA ARG A 221 20.28 -7.00 -0.07
C ARG A 221 19.45 -6.48 1.09
N VAL A 222 18.70 -7.35 1.77
CA VAL A 222 17.95 -6.98 2.99
C VAL A 222 18.91 -6.55 4.10
N GLU A 223 20.00 -7.27 4.31
CA GLU A 223 21.00 -6.91 5.32
C GLU A 223 21.70 -5.58 4.99
N ALA A 224 21.95 -5.28 3.72
CA ALA A 224 22.48 -3.98 3.32
C ALA A 224 21.50 -2.86 3.66
N LEU A 225 20.20 -3.08 3.45
CA LEU A 225 19.15 -2.13 3.78
C LEU A 225 19.03 -1.92 5.29
N GLU A 226 19.14 -2.99 6.08
CA GLU A 226 19.18 -2.92 7.54
C GLU A 226 20.42 -2.18 8.05
N ARG A 227 21.60 -2.41 7.46
CA ARG A 227 22.82 -1.64 7.80
C ARG A 227 22.62 -0.16 7.53
N TYR A 228 22.05 0.19 6.37
CA TYR A 228 21.72 1.58 6.06
C TYR A 228 20.75 2.18 7.08
N ALA A 229 19.67 1.47 7.43
CA ALA A 229 18.76 1.91 8.48
C ALA A 229 19.46 2.11 9.84
N GLY A 230 20.40 1.22 10.18
CA GLY A 230 21.24 1.36 11.37
C GLY A 230 22.07 2.66 11.38
N HIS A 231 22.71 3.00 10.27
CA HIS A 231 23.45 4.27 10.13
C HIS A 231 22.52 5.49 10.22
N VAL A 232 21.32 5.41 9.65
CA VAL A 232 20.31 6.48 9.79
C VAL A 232 19.84 6.61 11.24
N ALA A 233 19.69 5.52 11.97
CA ALA A 233 19.33 5.54 13.38
C ALA A 233 20.45 6.16 14.25
N ASP A 234 21.72 5.90 13.94
CA ASP A 234 22.87 6.58 14.55
C ASP A 234 22.82 8.10 14.29
N ALA A 235 22.57 8.49 13.06
CA ALA A 235 22.47 9.90 12.67
C ALA A 235 21.30 10.57 13.39
N GLU A 236 20.14 9.91 13.48
CA GLU A 236 18.97 10.38 14.20
C GLU A 236 19.26 10.60 15.69
N ARG A 237 20.02 9.70 16.33
CA ARG A 237 20.44 9.87 17.73
C ARG A 237 21.31 11.11 17.91
N ALA A 238 22.35 11.26 17.07
CA ALA A 238 23.23 12.42 17.11
C ALA A 238 22.46 13.73 16.83
N TYR A 239 21.52 13.68 15.89
CA TYR A 239 20.68 14.80 15.50
C TYR A 239 19.77 15.28 16.64
N ARG A 240 19.07 14.34 17.31
CA ARG A 240 18.21 14.66 18.46
C ARG A 240 19.02 15.23 19.62
N ALA A 241 20.19 14.66 19.91
CA ALA A 241 21.09 15.17 20.94
C ALA A 241 21.57 16.59 20.61
N GLY A 242 21.98 16.85 19.37
CA GLY A 242 22.36 18.19 18.90
C GLY A 242 21.22 19.21 19.05
N LYS A 243 19.98 18.86 18.65
CA LYS A 243 18.80 19.72 18.85
C LYS A 243 18.54 20.02 20.32
N GLN A 244 18.71 19.05 21.22
CA GLN A 244 18.51 19.25 22.66
C GLN A 244 19.56 20.20 23.24
N ILE A 245 20.83 20.01 22.89
CA ILE A 245 21.91 20.90 23.35
C ILE A 245 21.70 22.30 22.80
N ALA A 246 21.40 22.47 21.51
CA ALA A 246 21.12 23.79 20.94
C ALA A 246 20.00 24.53 21.69
N ARG A 247 18.94 23.82 22.11
CA ARG A 247 17.85 24.40 22.92
C ARG A 247 18.29 24.79 24.33
N LEU A 248 19.24 24.06 24.93
CA LEU A 248 19.82 24.39 26.23
C LEU A 248 20.79 25.57 26.11
N SER A 249 21.67 25.54 25.10
CA SER A 249 22.62 26.61 24.76
C SER A 249 21.92 27.95 24.51
N ALA A 250 20.78 27.94 23.82
CA ALA A 250 19.97 29.14 23.59
C ALA A 250 19.44 29.79 24.89
N LYS A 251 19.40 29.07 26.01
CA LYS A 251 18.97 29.60 27.31
C LYS A 251 20.14 30.09 28.17
N LEU A 252 21.38 29.78 27.80
CA LEU A 252 22.56 30.12 28.59
C LEU A 252 22.72 31.62 28.89
N PRO A 253 22.47 32.54 27.93
CA PRO A 253 22.60 33.98 28.23
C PRO A 253 21.70 34.43 29.40
N ARG A 254 20.52 33.83 29.56
CA ARG A 254 19.61 34.12 30.67
C ARG A 254 20.12 33.59 32.02
N TYR A 255 20.84 32.48 32.01
CA TYR A 255 21.48 31.95 33.21
C TYR A 255 22.73 32.78 33.58
N GLU A 256 23.49 33.25 32.59
CA GLU A 256 24.61 34.16 32.79
C GLU A 256 24.15 35.51 33.38
N GLU A 257 23.04 36.06 32.89
CA GLU A 257 22.41 37.26 33.43
C GLU A 257 22.00 37.07 34.90
N LEU A 258 21.34 35.95 35.22
CA LEU A 258 20.97 35.61 36.60
C LEU A 258 22.19 35.44 37.53
N LEU A 259 23.28 34.86 37.02
CA LEU A 259 24.53 34.71 37.77
C LEU A 259 25.18 36.08 38.04
N ALA A 260 25.17 36.96 37.06
CA ALA A 260 25.67 38.33 37.21
C ALA A 260 24.83 39.14 38.23
N GLU A 261 23.50 38.99 38.23
CA GLU A 261 22.61 39.66 39.19
C GLU A 261 22.74 39.10 40.62
N SER A 262 23.00 37.79 40.77
CA SER A 262 23.07 37.13 42.07
C SER A 262 24.43 37.25 42.78
N GLY A 263 25.46 37.76 42.09
CA GLY A 263 26.81 37.91 42.64
C GLY A 263 27.48 36.56 43.00
N ALA A 264 27.00 35.46 42.43
CA ALA A 264 27.58 34.13 42.63
C ALA A 264 28.90 34.00 41.86
N ASP A 265 29.97 33.57 42.54
CA ASP A 265 31.31 33.43 41.97
C ASP A 265 31.34 32.52 40.73
N GLY A 266 32.25 32.81 39.79
CA GLY A 266 32.40 32.27 38.44
C GLY A 266 32.62 30.75 38.26
N ALA A 267 32.22 29.93 39.23
CA ALA A 267 32.26 28.46 39.18
C ALA A 267 31.34 27.86 38.10
N ALA A 268 30.32 28.60 37.62
CA ALA A 268 29.42 28.14 36.57
C ALA A 268 29.99 28.29 35.14
N VAL A 269 30.96 29.20 34.92
CA VAL A 269 31.51 29.49 33.58
C VAL A 269 32.21 28.29 32.92
N PRO A 270 33.00 27.46 33.63
CA PRO A 270 33.61 26.26 33.06
C PRO A 270 32.60 25.20 32.61
N GLU A 271 31.43 25.11 33.25
CA GLU A 271 30.38 24.16 32.88
C GLU A 271 29.68 24.58 31.57
N LEU A 272 29.55 25.89 31.33
CA LEU A 272 29.02 26.45 30.08
C LEU A 272 29.95 26.21 28.89
N SER A 273 31.26 26.34 29.07
CA SER A 273 32.25 26.01 28.04
C SER A 273 32.24 24.53 27.69
N ARG A 274 32.13 23.63 28.69
CA ARG A 274 31.99 22.19 28.43
C ARG A 274 30.75 21.84 27.61
N LEU A 275 29.63 22.50 27.87
CA LEU A 275 28.40 22.29 27.10
C LEU A 275 28.56 22.69 25.63
N SER A 276 29.35 23.74 25.36
CA SER A 276 29.68 24.17 24.00
C SER A 276 30.64 23.18 23.29
N ASP A 277 31.64 22.66 24.01
CA ASP A 277 32.55 21.63 23.49
C ASP A 277 31.80 20.31 23.20
N ASP A 278 30.87 19.91 24.07
CA ASP A 278 29.98 18.77 23.87
C ASP A 278 29.10 18.93 22.64
N ALA A 279 28.59 20.15 22.40
CA ALA A 279 27.83 20.47 21.18
C ALA A 279 28.69 20.27 19.92
N GLY A 280 29.93 20.75 19.93
CA GLY A 280 30.86 20.59 18.81
C GLY A 280 31.22 19.13 18.52
N ARG A 281 31.44 18.32 19.57
CA ARG A 281 31.66 16.87 19.41
C ARG A 281 30.45 16.15 18.80
N LEU A 282 29.25 16.52 19.21
CA LEU A 282 28.01 15.93 18.68
C LEU A 282 27.71 16.36 17.24
N GLU A 283 28.01 17.60 16.87
CA GLU A 283 27.90 18.04 15.48
C GLU A 283 28.87 17.26 14.57
N GLN A 284 30.10 17.03 15.04
CA GLN A 284 31.04 16.22 14.29
C GLN A 284 30.56 14.76 14.16
N ALA A 285 30.09 14.16 15.26
CA ALA A 285 29.54 12.80 15.24
C ALA A 285 28.32 12.68 14.30
N LEU A 286 27.46 13.70 14.24
CA LEU A 286 26.36 13.75 13.29
C LEU A 286 26.87 13.80 11.84
N ARG A 287 27.83 14.66 11.53
CA ARG A 287 28.41 14.75 10.17
C ARG A 287 29.05 13.44 9.75
N ASP A 288 29.81 12.80 10.64
CA ASP A 288 30.45 11.52 10.37
C ASP A 288 29.41 10.41 10.15
N SER A 289 28.35 10.38 10.96
CA SER A 289 27.25 9.40 10.84
C SER A 289 26.43 9.60 9.57
N VAL A 290 26.12 10.85 9.19
CA VAL A 290 25.44 11.17 7.92
C VAL A 290 26.31 10.79 6.73
N SER A 291 27.62 11.04 6.79
CA SER A 291 28.56 10.62 5.73
C SER A 291 28.58 9.10 5.59
N SER A 292 28.64 8.38 6.71
CA SER A 292 28.58 6.92 6.75
C SER A 292 27.26 6.37 6.18
N ALA A 293 26.12 7.03 6.47
CA ALA A 293 24.83 6.68 5.88
C ALA A 293 24.84 6.87 4.35
N HIS A 294 25.44 7.96 3.83
CA HIS A 294 25.57 8.16 2.39
C HIS A 294 26.48 7.11 1.71
N GLU A 295 27.53 6.66 2.40
CA GLU A 295 28.39 5.56 1.92
C GLU A 295 27.63 4.24 1.87
N ALA A 296 26.94 3.88 2.95
CA ALA A 296 26.11 2.68 2.99
C ALA A 296 25.01 2.70 1.91
N PHE A 297 24.41 3.88 1.67
CA PHE A 297 23.43 4.05 0.61
C PHE A 297 24.02 3.82 -0.79
N ARG A 298 25.25 4.27 -1.05
CA ARG A 298 25.93 3.99 -2.32
C ARG A 298 26.10 2.49 -2.56
N HIS A 299 26.41 1.73 -1.51
CA HIS A 299 26.51 0.27 -1.60
C HIS A 299 25.17 -0.47 -1.77
N LEU A 300 24.02 0.21 -1.66
CA LEU A 300 22.72 -0.38 -2.04
C LEU A 300 22.48 -0.36 -3.56
N HIS A 301 23.31 0.36 -4.31
CA HIS A 301 23.20 0.48 -5.76
C HIS A 301 24.09 -0.52 -6.52
N ASP A 302 25.16 -1.00 -5.89
CA ASP A 302 26.10 -1.98 -6.45
C ASP A 302 25.62 -3.42 -6.23
#